data_AF-A0A7S3M334-F1
#
_entry.id   AF-A0A7S3M334-F1
#
_cell.length_a   1.000
_cell.length_b   1.000
_cell.length_c   1.000
_cell.angle_alpha   90.00
_cell.angle_beta   90.00
_cell.angle_gamma   90.00
#
_symmetry.space_group_name_H-M   'P 1'
#
loop_
_entity.id
_entity.type
_entity.pdbx_description
1 polymer ?
#
loop_
_entity_poly.entity_id
_entity_poly.type
_entity_poly.pdbx_seq_one_letter_code
_entity_poly.pdbx_strand_id
1 'polypeptide(L)'
;RVGPQVERYLPTEDPTAFLLPDSRLEPHERWWQKVFVVLPWLTFACMLAVPLWLVRSNLPFLQKRAVEDKWAAHKRAAALDVGRVPEFSVVSFAQMPDVLERPFPTLLLLFDPKTFASRLFLPLMRDLEVLLRAAGVKVAVTALDLSMTPAPAADFSWEYPSALAPHIQLVLPRARDGEAGIVDYDGRWTASALAEAACGLHGPRCPDVNPEVLAQGDGLLEELREVLFELLFVEDGAEPD
;
A
#
# COMPACT_ATOMS: atom_id res chain seq x y z
N ARG A 1 32.73 1.57 69.34
CA ARG A 1 32.21 2.51 68.31
C ARG A 1 33.22 2.49 67.18
N VAL A 2 32.83 1.95 66.04
CA VAL A 2 33.71 1.92 64.86
C VAL A 2 33.65 3.31 64.22
N GLY A 3 34.73 3.81 63.62
CA GLY A 3 34.78 5.18 63.10
C GLY A 3 33.67 5.51 62.08
N PRO A 4 33.37 6.80 61.84
CA PRO A 4 32.24 7.24 61.01
C PRO A 4 32.26 6.71 59.57
N GLN A 5 33.43 6.30 59.07
CA GLN A 5 33.59 5.70 57.74
C GLN A 5 33.09 4.24 57.67
N VAL A 6 33.12 3.51 58.79
CA VAL A 6 32.74 2.09 58.84
C VAL A 6 31.25 1.92 59.11
N GLU A 7 30.62 2.86 59.82
CA GLU A 7 29.16 2.85 60.07
C GLU A 7 28.33 2.96 58.78
N ARG A 8 28.91 3.50 57.70
CA ARG A 8 28.29 3.62 56.38
C ARG A 8 27.96 2.27 55.73
N TYR A 9 28.74 1.23 56.02
CA TYR A 9 28.60 -0.11 55.42
C TYR A 9 27.91 -1.12 56.35
N LEU A 10 27.53 -0.71 57.56
CA LEU A 10 26.77 -1.57 58.44
C LEU A 10 25.35 -1.77 57.91
N PRO A 11 24.73 -2.93 58.14
CA PRO A 11 23.31 -3.12 57.86
C PRO A 11 22.46 -2.03 58.52
N THR A 12 21.37 -1.65 57.86
CA THR A 12 20.37 -0.74 58.45
C THR A 12 19.70 -1.46 59.62
N GLU A 13 19.46 -0.74 60.72
CA GLU A 13 18.82 -1.32 61.92
C GLU A 13 17.37 -1.74 61.64
N ASP A 14 16.68 -1.01 60.74
CA ASP A 14 15.38 -1.38 60.22
C ASP A 14 15.55 -2.17 58.90
N PRO A 15 15.23 -3.47 58.86
CA PRO A 15 15.35 -4.29 57.66
C PRO A 15 14.32 -3.94 56.58
N THR A 16 13.32 -3.12 56.89
CA THR A 16 12.27 -2.68 55.96
C THR A 16 12.52 -1.29 55.38
N ALA A 17 13.54 -0.58 55.88
CA ALA A 17 13.90 0.74 55.39
C ALA A 17 14.52 0.66 53.98
N PHE A 18 13.79 1.20 53.00
CA PHE A 18 14.26 1.30 51.61
C PHE A 18 15.37 2.35 51.42
N LEU A 19 15.50 3.28 52.37
CA LEU A 19 16.43 4.41 52.35
C LEU A 19 17.49 4.24 53.43
N LEU A 20 18.74 4.61 53.13
CA LEU A 20 19.77 4.67 54.16
C LEU A 20 19.46 5.80 55.17
N PRO A 21 19.79 5.61 56.46
CA PRO A 21 19.59 6.63 57.49
C PRO A 21 20.36 7.91 57.18
N ASP A 22 19.73 9.07 57.42
CA ASP A 22 20.33 10.39 57.20
C ASP A 22 21.65 10.60 57.99
N SER A 23 21.81 9.94 59.14
CA SER A 23 23.03 9.99 59.96
C SER A 23 24.26 9.39 59.27
N ARG A 24 24.08 8.56 58.23
CA ARG A 24 25.16 7.86 57.52
C ARG A 24 25.54 8.49 56.18
N LEU A 25 24.82 9.54 55.77
CA LEU A 25 24.97 10.19 54.47
C LEU A 25 25.42 11.63 54.63
N GLU A 26 26.29 12.06 53.73
CA GLU A 26 26.61 13.48 53.59
C GLU A 26 25.40 14.27 53.08
N PRO A 27 25.29 15.57 53.39
CA PRO A 27 24.12 16.37 53.00
C PRO A 27 23.79 16.33 51.50
N HIS A 28 24.82 16.23 50.64
CA HIS A 28 24.66 16.15 49.20
C HIS A 28 24.18 14.76 48.73
N GLU A 29 24.61 13.69 49.40
CA GLU A 29 24.22 12.30 49.09
C GLU A 29 22.75 12.04 49.44
N ARG A 30 22.24 12.68 50.51
CA ARG A 30 20.82 12.61 50.90
C ARG A 30 19.89 13.14 49.81
N TRP A 31 20.31 14.18 49.10
CA TRP A 31 19.55 14.73 47.99
C TRP A 31 19.50 13.75 46.81
N TRP A 32 20.64 13.18 46.43
CA TRP A 32 20.73 12.20 45.35
C TRP A 32 19.95 10.91 45.66
N GLN A 33 19.98 10.42 46.90
CA GLN A 33 19.18 9.26 47.32
C GLN A 33 17.67 9.50 47.08
N LYS A 34 17.17 10.71 47.39
CA LYS A 34 15.76 11.06 47.11
C LYS A 34 15.49 11.14 45.60
N VAL A 35 16.40 11.73 44.83
CA VAL A 35 16.27 11.82 43.37
C VAL A 35 16.23 10.43 42.73
N PHE A 36 17.15 9.54 43.07
CA PHE A 36 17.21 8.18 42.50
C PHE A 36 16.02 7.31 42.88
N VAL A 37 15.32 7.64 43.96
CA VAL A 37 14.12 6.91 44.37
C VAL A 37 12.89 7.50 43.68
N VAL A 38 12.76 8.82 43.61
CA VAL A 38 11.59 9.47 42.98
C VAL A 38 11.62 9.36 41.46
N LEU A 39 12.80 9.47 40.84
CA LEU A 39 12.94 9.54 39.38
C LEU A 39 12.39 8.28 38.65
N PRO A 40 12.70 7.04 39.06
CA PRO A 40 12.14 5.83 38.45
C PRO A 40 10.61 5.74 38.58
N TRP A 41 10.05 6.18 39.71
CA TRP A 41 8.59 6.22 39.89
C TRP A 41 7.95 7.28 39.00
N LEU A 42 8.59 8.43 38.84
CA LEU A 42 8.12 9.49 37.96
C LEU A 42 8.19 9.05 36.49
N THR A 43 9.28 8.42 36.06
CA THR A 43 9.38 7.88 34.69
C THR A 43 8.36 6.77 34.44
N PHE A 44 8.15 5.87 35.40
CA PHE A 44 7.11 4.84 35.30
C PHE A 44 5.70 5.44 35.20
N ALA A 45 5.39 6.44 36.02
CA ALA A 45 4.13 7.16 35.95
C ALA A 45 3.94 7.85 34.60
N CYS A 46 4.99 8.47 34.05
CA CYS A 46 4.96 9.05 32.71
C CYS A 46 4.76 8.00 31.62
N MET A 47 5.44 6.84 31.69
CA MET A 47 5.28 5.75 30.72
C MET A 47 3.86 5.19 30.68
N LEU A 48 3.14 5.20 31.81
CA LEU A 48 1.73 4.81 31.86
C LEU A 48 0.79 5.94 31.41
N ALA A 49 1.05 7.17 31.83
CA ALA A 49 0.16 8.30 31.59
C ALA A 49 0.22 8.80 30.13
N VAL A 50 1.40 8.83 29.51
CA VAL A 50 1.59 9.40 28.17
C VAL A 50 0.81 8.65 27.09
N PRO A 51 0.84 7.31 27.00
CA PRO A 51 0.03 6.58 26.02
C PRO A 51 -1.47 6.79 26.22
N LEU A 52 -1.95 6.78 27.46
CA LEU A 52 -3.36 7.02 27.78
C LEU A 52 -3.79 8.45 27.42
N TRP A 53 -2.92 9.42 27.67
CA TRP A 53 -3.14 10.80 27.29
C TRP A 53 -3.16 10.98 25.77
N LEU A 54 -2.22 10.37 25.03
CA LEU A 54 -2.17 10.37 23.57
C LEU A 54 -3.41 9.72 22.95
N VAL A 55 -3.87 8.60 23.51
CA VAL A 55 -5.13 7.97 23.08
C VAL A 55 -6.27 8.93 23.33
N ARG A 56 -6.43 9.45 24.55
CA ARG A 56 -7.56 10.32 24.91
C ARG A 56 -7.59 11.62 24.09
N SER A 57 -6.44 12.23 23.80
CA SER A 57 -6.36 13.46 23.01
C SER A 57 -6.64 13.22 21.53
N ASN A 58 -6.16 12.10 20.97
CA ASN A 58 -6.33 11.78 19.55
C ASN A 58 -7.62 11.02 19.23
N LEU A 59 -8.23 10.32 20.19
CA LEU A 59 -9.48 9.56 20.00
C LEU A 59 -10.59 10.40 19.36
N PRO A 60 -10.93 11.61 19.82
CA PRO A 60 -12.00 12.39 19.19
C PRO A 60 -11.66 12.78 17.75
N PHE A 61 -10.38 13.02 17.44
CA PHE A 61 -9.95 13.30 16.06
C PHE A 61 -10.04 12.06 15.17
N LEU A 62 -9.58 10.90 15.66
CA LEU A 62 -9.67 9.63 14.94
C LEU A 62 -11.13 9.19 14.74
N GLN A 63 -12.00 9.41 15.72
CA GLN A 63 -13.43 9.14 15.59
C GLN A 63 -14.10 10.03 14.54
N LYS A 64 -13.77 11.34 14.52
CA LYS A 64 -14.25 12.25 13.48
C LYS A 64 -13.81 11.81 12.09
N ARG A 65 -12.51 11.50 11.91
CA ARG A 65 -11.98 10.95 10.66
C ARG A 65 -12.65 9.64 10.26
N ALA A 66 -12.81 8.69 11.18
CA ALA A 66 -13.46 7.42 10.87
C ALA A 66 -14.93 7.60 10.45
N VAL A 67 -15.63 8.58 11.02
CA VAL A 67 -16.99 8.93 10.59
C VAL A 67 -16.96 9.57 9.20
N GLU A 68 -16.08 10.54 8.96
CA GLU A 68 -15.88 11.18 7.65
C GLU A 68 -15.54 10.15 6.56
N ASP A 69 -14.63 9.22 6.84
CA ASP A 69 -14.25 8.12 5.96
C ASP A 69 -15.42 7.20 5.66
N LYS A 70 -16.25 6.87 6.67
CA LYS A 70 -17.47 6.08 6.46
C LYS A 70 -18.47 6.81 5.57
N TRP A 71 -18.71 8.10 5.80
CA TRP A 71 -19.59 8.91 4.95
C TRP A 71 -19.05 9.03 3.52
N ALA A 72 -17.75 9.24 3.36
CA ALA A 72 -17.08 9.30 2.07
C ALA A 72 -17.19 7.94 1.35
N ALA A 73 -16.94 6.83 2.03
CA ALA A 73 -17.11 5.50 1.49
C ALA A 73 -18.56 5.21 1.08
N HIS A 74 -19.55 5.66 1.86
CA HIS A 74 -20.97 5.54 1.51
C HIS A 74 -21.32 6.35 0.25
N LYS A 75 -20.81 7.59 0.14
CA LYS A 75 -20.97 8.42 -1.06
C LYS A 75 -20.29 7.79 -2.28
N ARG A 76 -19.10 7.19 -2.10
CA ARG A 76 -18.39 6.45 -3.17
C ARG A 76 -19.20 5.25 -3.63
N ALA A 77 -19.67 4.41 -2.70
CA ALA A 77 -20.51 3.26 -3.02
C ALA A 77 -21.78 3.67 -3.79
N ALA A 78 -22.45 4.74 -3.34
CA ALA A 78 -23.62 5.27 -4.05
C ALA A 78 -23.29 5.80 -5.46
N ALA A 79 -22.12 6.40 -5.67
CA ALA A 79 -21.67 6.84 -6.99
C ALA A 79 -21.31 5.67 -7.92
N LEU A 80 -20.72 4.60 -7.36
CA LEU A 80 -20.35 3.38 -8.08
C LEU A 80 -21.59 2.56 -8.51
N ASP A 81 -22.68 2.62 -7.74
CA ASP A 81 -23.93 1.89 -8.03
C ASP A 81 -24.68 2.45 -9.26
N VAL A 82 -24.58 3.76 -9.50
CA VAL A 82 -25.35 4.43 -10.58
C VAL A 82 -24.62 4.39 -11.93
N GLY A 83 -23.29 4.28 -11.91
CA GLY A 83 -22.49 4.33 -13.13
C GLY A 83 -22.18 2.95 -13.73
N ARG A 84 -22.15 2.90 -15.07
CA ARG A 84 -21.59 1.77 -15.83
C ARG A 84 -20.07 1.91 -15.87
N VAL A 85 -19.35 0.83 -15.55
CA VAL A 85 -17.89 0.78 -15.67
C VAL A 85 -17.52 0.93 -17.16
N PRO A 86 -16.56 1.81 -17.51
CA PRO A 86 -16.07 1.95 -18.88
C PRO A 86 -15.53 0.64 -19.46
N GLU A 87 -15.59 0.50 -20.78
CA GLU A 87 -14.94 -0.62 -21.47
C GLU A 87 -13.44 -0.47 -21.59
N PHE A 88 -12.76 -1.60 -21.78
CA PHE A 88 -11.33 -1.60 -22.00
C PHE A 88 -10.97 -0.61 -23.10
N SER A 89 -10.06 0.31 -22.78
CA SER A 89 -9.61 1.35 -23.69
C SER A 89 -8.10 1.47 -23.62
N VAL A 90 -7.49 1.60 -24.80
CA VAL A 90 -6.10 2.08 -24.93
C VAL A 90 -6.16 3.61 -25.01
N VAL A 91 -5.42 4.28 -24.14
CA VAL A 91 -5.40 5.74 -24.01
C VAL A 91 -4.00 6.29 -24.23
N SER A 92 -3.92 7.53 -24.68
CA SER A 92 -2.66 8.30 -24.70
C SER A 92 -2.47 9.09 -23.42
N PHE A 93 -1.28 9.65 -23.23
CA PHE A 93 -0.99 10.47 -22.04
C PHE A 93 -1.92 11.69 -21.92
N ALA A 94 -2.40 12.26 -23.03
CA ALA A 94 -3.35 13.37 -23.03
C ALA A 94 -4.72 13.01 -22.42
N GLN A 95 -5.09 11.73 -22.43
CA GLN A 95 -6.38 11.23 -21.94
C GLN A 95 -6.30 10.73 -20.49
N MET A 96 -5.11 10.76 -19.87
CA MET A 96 -4.93 10.35 -18.48
C MET A 96 -5.76 11.15 -17.47
N PRO A 97 -5.98 12.47 -17.62
CA PRO A 97 -6.89 13.20 -16.72
C PRO A 97 -8.27 12.55 -16.65
N ASP A 98 -8.83 12.13 -17.79
CA ASP A 98 -10.13 11.44 -17.83
C ASP A 98 -10.09 10.11 -17.08
N VAL A 99 -8.96 9.39 -17.09
CA VAL A 99 -8.79 8.14 -16.34
C VAL A 99 -8.73 8.41 -14.84
N LEU A 100 -8.00 9.43 -14.42
CA LEU A 100 -7.83 9.80 -13.01
C LEU A 100 -9.11 10.38 -12.39
N GLU A 101 -9.94 11.06 -13.18
CA GLU A 101 -11.19 11.66 -12.70
C GLU A 101 -12.37 10.67 -12.64
N ARG A 102 -12.21 9.44 -13.16
CA ARG A 102 -13.25 8.42 -13.13
C ARG A 102 -13.74 8.18 -11.70
N PRO A 103 -15.04 7.92 -11.50
CA PRO A 103 -15.55 7.57 -10.18
C PRO A 103 -15.22 6.12 -9.77
N PHE A 104 -14.56 5.35 -10.63
CA PHE A 104 -14.24 3.93 -10.44
C PHE A 104 -12.75 3.74 -10.18
N PRO A 105 -12.37 2.77 -9.33
CA PRO A 105 -11.01 2.27 -9.31
C PRO A 105 -10.62 1.79 -10.70
N THR A 106 -9.37 2.05 -11.11
CA THR A 106 -8.87 1.63 -12.42
C THR A 106 -7.59 0.82 -12.27
N LEU A 107 -7.58 -0.37 -12.87
CA LEU A 107 -6.37 -1.15 -13.10
C LEU A 107 -5.74 -0.66 -14.41
N LEU A 108 -4.59 0.00 -14.31
CA LEU A 108 -3.91 0.67 -15.42
C LEU A 108 -2.66 -0.10 -15.84
N LEU A 109 -2.60 -0.54 -17.09
CA LEU A 109 -1.39 -1.09 -17.72
C LEU A 109 -0.64 0.01 -18.46
N LEU A 110 0.57 0.35 -18.05
CA LEU A 110 1.46 1.21 -18.83
C LEU A 110 2.26 0.31 -19.76
N PHE A 111 2.13 0.49 -21.07
CA PHE A 111 2.75 -0.42 -22.03
C PHE A 111 3.46 0.36 -23.15
N ASP A 112 4.43 -0.29 -23.78
CA ASP A 112 5.03 0.16 -25.03
C ASP A 112 4.90 -0.99 -26.04
N PRO A 113 4.24 -0.78 -27.20
CA PRO A 113 4.01 -1.84 -28.18
C PRO A 113 5.30 -2.47 -28.76
N LYS A 114 6.46 -1.84 -28.54
CA LYS A 114 7.76 -2.37 -28.93
C LYS A 114 8.28 -3.44 -27.97
N THR A 115 7.83 -3.48 -26.72
CA THR A 115 8.33 -4.47 -25.76
C THR A 115 7.55 -5.78 -25.84
N PHE A 116 8.27 -6.90 -25.75
CA PHE A 116 7.70 -8.24 -25.82
C PHE A 116 6.62 -8.47 -24.76
N ALA A 117 6.91 -8.13 -23.51
CA ALA A 117 5.99 -8.30 -22.39
C ALA A 117 4.70 -7.47 -22.57
N SER A 118 4.77 -6.27 -23.16
CA SER A 118 3.58 -5.46 -23.42
C SER A 118 2.61 -6.16 -24.38
N ARG A 119 3.14 -6.87 -25.38
CA ARG A 119 2.33 -7.65 -26.33
C ARG A 119 1.64 -8.86 -25.70
N LEU A 120 2.23 -9.40 -24.63
CA LEU A 120 1.63 -10.49 -23.85
C LEU A 120 0.50 -9.99 -22.94
N PHE A 121 0.76 -8.93 -22.19
CA PHE A 121 -0.16 -8.50 -21.14
C PHE A 121 -1.30 -7.62 -21.66
N LEU A 122 -1.12 -6.89 -22.76
CA LEU A 122 -2.20 -6.08 -23.34
C LEU A 122 -3.48 -6.87 -23.68
N PRO A 123 -3.43 -8.03 -24.39
CA PRO A 123 -4.62 -8.84 -24.62
C PRO A 123 -5.19 -9.42 -23.32
N LEU A 124 -4.33 -9.84 -22.38
CA LEU A 124 -4.77 -10.31 -21.07
C LEU A 124 -5.60 -9.25 -20.33
N MET A 125 -5.19 -7.99 -20.37
CA MET A 125 -5.93 -6.89 -19.72
C MET A 125 -7.32 -6.70 -20.31
N ARG A 126 -7.47 -6.87 -21.63
CA ARG A 126 -8.76 -6.82 -22.30
C ARG A 126 -9.65 -7.99 -21.86
N ASP A 127 -9.11 -9.20 -21.82
CA ASP A 127 -9.87 -10.38 -21.42
C ASP A 127 -10.27 -10.32 -19.94
N LEU A 128 -9.36 -9.86 -19.09
CA LEU A 128 -9.62 -9.61 -17.67
C LEU A 128 -10.75 -8.60 -17.47
N GLU A 129 -10.79 -7.51 -18.25
CA GLU A 129 -11.88 -6.53 -18.20
C GLU A 129 -13.24 -7.18 -18.45
N VAL A 130 -13.33 -8.03 -19.47
CA VAL A 130 -14.57 -8.75 -19.82
C VAL A 130 -15.00 -9.67 -18.67
N LEU A 131 -14.04 -10.40 -18.07
CA LEU A 131 -14.31 -11.30 -16.94
C LEU A 131 -14.78 -10.55 -15.70
N LEU A 132 -14.07 -9.48 -15.32
CA LEU A 132 -14.41 -8.64 -14.17
C LEU A 132 -15.79 -8.00 -14.34
N ARG A 133 -16.07 -7.47 -15.53
CA ARG A 133 -17.38 -6.91 -15.85
C ARG A 133 -18.48 -7.96 -15.79
N ALA A 134 -18.27 -9.15 -16.36
CA ALA A 134 -19.25 -10.23 -16.34
C ALA A 134 -19.56 -10.69 -14.91
N ALA A 135 -18.56 -10.68 -14.03
CA ALA A 135 -18.72 -10.94 -12.60
C ALA A 135 -19.36 -9.77 -11.83
N GLY A 136 -19.53 -8.59 -12.45
CA GLY A 136 -20.08 -7.41 -11.80
C GLY A 136 -19.08 -6.63 -10.96
N VAL A 137 -17.77 -6.89 -11.11
CA VAL A 137 -16.70 -6.17 -10.42
C VAL A 137 -16.62 -4.75 -10.95
N LYS A 138 -16.83 -3.77 -10.07
CA LYS A 138 -16.83 -2.34 -10.38
C LYS A 138 -15.43 -1.71 -10.48
N VAL A 139 -14.57 -2.29 -11.32
CA VAL A 139 -13.21 -1.79 -11.57
C VAL A 139 -13.01 -1.61 -13.06
N ALA A 140 -12.56 -0.42 -13.47
CA ALA A 140 -12.21 -0.17 -14.86
C ALA A 140 -10.84 -0.77 -15.17
N VAL A 141 -10.65 -1.23 -16.41
CA VAL A 141 -9.35 -1.68 -16.90
C VAL A 141 -8.96 -0.79 -18.07
N THR A 142 -7.75 -0.26 -18.06
CA THR A 142 -7.28 0.70 -19.07
C THR A 142 -5.81 0.46 -19.34
N ALA A 143 -5.39 0.72 -20.57
CA ALA A 143 -3.98 0.64 -20.96
C ALA A 143 -3.49 1.99 -21.47
N LEU A 144 -2.39 2.50 -20.92
CA LEU A 144 -1.72 3.71 -21.36
C LEU A 144 -0.58 3.32 -22.31
N ASP A 145 -0.66 3.76 -23.56
CA ASP A 145 0.41 3.58 -24.53
C ASP A 145 1.46 4.69 -24.35
N LEU A 146 2.65 4.31 -23.89
CA LEU A 146 3.78 5.21 -23.65
C LEU A 146 4.41 5.73 -24.94
N SER A 147 4.14 5.09 -26.08
CA SER A 147 4.67 5.47 -27.39
C SER A 147 3.78 6.44 -28.15
N MET A 148 2.49 6.57 -27.75
CA MET A 148 1.54 7.46 -28.39
C MET A 148 1.84 8.94 -28.12
N THR A 149 1.53 9.79 -29.10
CA THR A 149 1.64 11.24 -28.96
C THR A 149 0.37 11.87 -28.37
N PRO A 150 0.48 12.85 -27.46
CA PRO A 150 1.72 13.37 -26.88
C PRO A 150 2.38 12.36 -25.94
N ALA A 151 3.71 12.27 -26.01
CA ALA A 151 4.47 11.41 -25.13
C ALA A 151 4.39 11.90 -23.67
N PRO A 152 4.59 11.01 -22.68
CA PRO A 152 4.64 11.40 -21.27
C PRO A 152 5.72 12.45 -20.99
N ALA A 153 5.55 13.21 -19.91
CA ALA A 153 6.57 14.13 -19.43
C ALA A 153 7.89 13.41 -19.12
N ALA A 154 9.01 14.14 -19.18
CA ALA A 154 10.34 13.57 -18.96
C ALA A 154 10.48 12.92 -17.57
N ASP A 155 9.96 13.57 -16.52
CA ASP A 155 9.99 13.05 -15.15
C ASP A 155 9.21 11.72 -15.03
N PHE A 156 8.06 11.63 -15.68
CA PHE A 156 7.27 10.40 -15.73
C PHE A 156 8.02 9.29 -16.48
N SER A 157 8.64 9.64 -17.60
CA SER A 157 9.40 8.69 -18.42
C SER A 157 10.70 8.22 -17.76
N TRP A 158 11.21 8.98 -16.79
CA TRP A 158 12.35 8.58 -15.97
C TRP A 158 11.97 7.49 -14.97
N GLU A 159 10.79 7.62 -14.36
CA GLU A 159 10.28 6.64 -13.40
C GLU A 159 9.72 5.39 -14.09
N TYR A 160 9.02 5.58 -15.23
CA TYR A 160 8.44 4.50 -16.04
C TYR A 160 9.03 4.51 -17.46
N PRO A 161 10.30 4.10 -17.62
CA PRO A 161 10.96 4.09 -18.91
C PRO A 161 10.32 3.07 -19.84
N SER A 162 9.99 3.49 -21.07
CA SER A 162 9.26 2.64 -22.02
C SER A 162 10.00 1.34 -22.38
N ALA A 163 11.33 1.31 -22.26
CA ALA A 163 12.15 0.13 -22.46
C ALA A 163 11.93 -0.97 -21.40
N LEU A 164 11.45 -0.61 -20.21
CA LEU A 164 11.12 -1.55 -19.12
C LEU A 164 9.63 -1.84 -19.02
N ALA A 165 8.82 -1.28 -19.93
CA ALA A 165 7.40 -1.56 -20.01
C ALA A 165 7.14 -3.06 -20.29
N PRO A 166 6.04 -3.64 -19.78
CA PRO A 166 4.92 -2.96 -19.14
C PRO A 166 5.09 -2.74 -17.63
N HIS A 167 4.34 -1.78 -17.10
CA HIS A 167 4.13 -1.55 -15.66
C HIS A 167 2.63 -1.61 -15.34
N ILE A 168 2.27 -1.90 -14.09
CA ILE A 168 0.86 -1.91 -13.65
C ILE A 168 0.70 -0.95 -12.48
N GLN A 169 -0.34 -0.12 -12.58
CA GLN A 169 -0.73 0.83 -11.55
C GLN A 169 -2.18 0.64 -11.15
N LEU A 170 -2.45 0.87 -9.88
CA LEU A 170 -3.76 0.87 -9.26
C LEU A 170 -4.16 2.32 -9.03
N VAL A 171 -5.19 2.78 -9.75
CA VAL A 171 -5.74 4.13 -9.60
C VAL A 171 -6.95 4.06 -8.69
N LEU A 172 -6.86 4.73 -7.55
CA LEU A 172 -7.92 4.85 -6.55
C LEU A 172 -8.54 6.25 -6.66
N PRO A 173 -9.81 6.38 -7.07
CA PRO A 173 -10.41 7.68 -7.24
C PRO A 173 -10.62 8.37 -5.90
N ARG A 174 -10.31 9.68 -5.84
CA ARG A 174 -10.54 10.54 -4.67
C ARG A 174 -9.94 9.98 -3.38
N ALA A 175 -8.75 9.40 -3.46
CA ALA A 175 -8.06 8.78 -2.34
C ALA A 175 -7.66 9.80 -1.26
N ARG A 176 -7.25 11.01 -1.66
CA ARG A 176 -6.85 12.09 -0.74
C ARG A 176 -7.24 13.45 -1.31
N ASP A 177 -7.92 14.28 -0.52
CA ASP A 177 -8.27 15.66 -0.85
C ASP A 177 -9.03 15.85 -2.20
N GLY A 178 -9.68 14.79 -2.69
CA GLY A 178 -10.41 14.79 -3.96
C GLY A 178 -9.60 14.33 -5.17
N GLU A 179 -8.29 14.14 -5.03
CA GLU A 179 -7.39 13.66 -6.08
C GLU A 179 -7.31 12.13 -6.12
N ALA A 180 -6.96 11.59 -7.29
CA ALA A 180 -6.73 10.16 -7.45
C ALA A 180 -5.41 9.75 -6.78
N GLY A 181 -5.46 8.66 -6.01
CA GLY A 181 -4.26 7.99 -5.53
C GLY A 181 -3.78 7.00 -6.58
N ILE A 182 -2.48 6.96 -6.83
CA ILE A 182 -1.84 6.01 -7.74
C ILE A 182 -0.88 5.17 -6.91
N VAL A 183 -0.91 3.85 -7.09
CA VAL A 183 -0.05 2.89 -6.39
C VAL A 183 0.47 1.89 -7.40
N ASP A 184 1.76 1.61 -7.39
CA ASP A 184 2.33 0.56 -8.23
C ASP A 184 1.90 -0.83 -7.74
N TYR A 185 1.63 -1.71 -8.69
CA TYR A 185 1.28 -3.08 -8.40
C TYR A 185 2.52 -3.97 -8.37
N ASP A 186 2.89 -4.42 -7.16
CA ASP A 186 4.04 -5.29 -6.91
C ASP A 186 3.68 -6.79 -6.85
N GLY A 187 2.47 -7.15 -7.24
CA GLY A 187 1.99 -8.53 -7.19
C GLY A 187 2.41 -9.38 -8.39
N ARG A 188 1.87 -10.59 -8.47
CA ARG A 188 2.16 -11.51 -9.59
C ARG A 188 1.45 -11.08 -10.86
N TRP A 189 2.12 -11.32 -11.98
CA TRP A 189 1.63 -11.01 -13.32
C TRP A 189 0.90 -12.21 -13.92
N THR A 190 -0.25 -12.53 -13.33
CA THR A 190 -1.15 -13.62 -13.69
C THR A 190 -2.59 -13.10 -13.69
N ALA A 191 -3.46 -13.62 -14.54
CA ALA A 191 -4.89 -13.30 -14.57
C ALA A 191 -5.53 -13.41 -13.19
N SER A 192 -5.21 -14.49 -12.46
CA SER A 192 -5.70 -14.74 -11.10
C SER A 192 -5.30 -13.64 -10.11
N ALA A 193 -4.01 -13.34 -9.99
CA ALA A 193 -3.52 -12.29 -9.10
C ALA A 193 -4.01 -10.88 -9.49
N LEU A 194 -4.12 -10.58 -10.80
CA LEU A 194 -4.68 -9.31 -11.26
C LEU A 194 -6.17 -9.18 -10.96
N ALA A 195 -6.93 -10.27 -11.04
CA ALA A 195 -8.32 -10.31 -10.60
C ALA A 195 -8.44 -10.14 -9.08
N GLU A 196 -7.54 -10.73 -8.30
CA GLU A 196 -7.47 -10.52 -6.85
C GLU A 196 -7.20 -9.04 -6.51
N ALA A 197 -6.25 -8.41 -7.21
CA ALA A 197 -5.96 -6.99 -7.06
C ALA A 197 -7.18 -6.12 -7.41
N ALA A 198 -7.86 -6.43 -8.52
CA ALA A 198 -9.10 -5.75 -8.90
C ALA A 198 -10.20 -5.95 -7.85
N CYS A 199 -10.32 -7.14 -7.25
CA CYS A 199 -11.25 -7.37 -6.16
C CYS A 199 -10.88 -6.58 -4.90
N GLY A 200 -9.59 -6.45 -4.58
CA GLY A 200 -9.11 -5.57 -3.52
C GLY A 200 -9.51 -4.11 -3.75
N LEU A 201 -9.41 -3.63 -5.00
CA LEU A 201 -9.84 -2.29 -5.41
C LEU A 201 -11.36 -2.09 -5.34
N HIS A 202 -12.14 -3.11 -5.68
CA HIS A 202 -13.60 -3.08 -5.56
C HIS A 202 -14.03 -2.90 -4.10
N GLY A 203 -13.31 -3.54 -3.18
CA GLY A 203 -13.54 -3.45 -1.74
C GLY A 203 -14.11 -4.73 -1.13
N PRO A 204 -14.61 -4.67 0.13
CA PRO A 204 -14.84 -5.84 0.97
C PRO A 204 -15.98 -6.78 0.53
N ARG A 205 -16.71 -6.44 -0.54
CA ARG A 205 -17.82 -7.23 -1.09
C ARG A 205 -17.63 -7.49 -2.58
N CYS A 206 -16.39 -7.82 -2.99
CA CYS A 206 -16.15 -8.20 -4.37
C CYS A 206 -17.00 -9.43 -4.74
N PRO A 207 -17.71 -9.38 -5.88
CA PRO A 207 -18.33 -10.58 -6.44
C PRO A 207 -17.28 -11.65 -6.74
N ASP A 208 -17.67 -12.92 -6.61
CA ASP A 208 -16.79 -14.03 -6.96
C ASP A 208 -16.56 -14.07 -8.47
N VAL A 209 -15.29 -14.01 -8.86
CA VAL A 209 -14.85 -14.26 -10.24
C VAL A 209 -14.54 -15.74 -10.38
N ASN A 210 -15.00 -16.39 -11.46
CA ASN A 210 -14.84 -17.83 -11.62
C ASN A 210 -13.34 -18.21 -11.65
N PRO A 211 -12.83 -18.97 -10.66
CA PRO A 211 -11.41 -19.29 -10.55
C PRO A 211 -10.91 -20.22 -11.66
N GLU A 212 -11.78 -21.09 -12.22
CA GLU A 212 -11.40 -21.97 -13.32
C GLU A 212 -11.11 -21.19 -14.59
N VAL A 213 -11.89 -20.13 -14.85
CA VAL A 213 -11.70 -19.26 -16.01
C VAL A 213 -10.44 -18.41 -15.85
N LEU A 214 -10.15 -17.95 -14.64
CA LEU A 214 -8.90 -17.25 -14.34
C LEU A 214 -7.68 -18.17 -14.52
N ALA A 215 -7.75 -19.41 -14.07
CA ALA A 215 -6.69 -20.40 -14.27
C ALA A 215 -6.50 -20.75 -15.76
N GLN A 216 -7.57 -20.80 -16.55
CA GLN A 216 -7.47 -20.93 -18.01
C GLN A 216 -6.79 -19.72 -18.63
N GLY A 217 -7.10 -18.50 -18.17
CA GLY A 217 -6.39 -17.28 -18.59
C GLY A 217 -4.90 -17.33 -18.29
N ASP A 218 -4.51 -17.85 -17.12
CA ASP A 218 -3.11 -18.07 -16.77
C ASP A 218 -2.44 -19.07 -17.74
N GLY A 219 -3.12 -20.16 -18.10
CA GLY A 219 -2.63 -21.13 -19.09
C GLY A 219 -2.46 -20.54 -20.49
N LEU A 220 -3.45 -19.77 -20.95
CA LEU A 220 -3.41 -19.10 -22.26
C LEU A 220 -2.30 -18.06 -22.35
N LEU A 221 -2.01 -17.35 -21.24
CA LEU A 221 -0.90 -16.40 -21.18
C LEU A 221 0.45 -17.11 -21.36
N GLU A 222 0.63 -18.26 -20.72
CA GLU A 222 1.84 -19.07 -20.87
C GLU A 222 1.96 -19.61 -22.30
N GLU A 223 0.88 -20.13 -22.89
CA GLU A 223 0.86 -20.57 -24.29
C GLU A 223 1.21 -19.43 -25.25
N LEU A 224 0.61 -18.24 -25.05
CA LEU A 224 0.90 -17.06 -25.85
C LEU A 224 2.37 -16.63 -25.72
N ARG A 225 2.95 -16.76 -24.53
CA ARG A 225 4.38 -16.49 -24.29
C ARG A 225 5.25 -17.41 -25.14
N GLU A 226 4.99 -18.71 -25.10
CA GLU A 226 5.76 -19.68 -25.88
C GLU A 226 5.63 -19.41 -27.39
N VAL A 227 4.41 -19.19 -27.89
CA VAL A 227 4.17 -18.91 -29.32
C VAL A 227 4.83 -17.61 -29.77
N LEU A 228 4.71 -16.52 -29.00
CA LEU A 228 5.36 -15.26 -29.36
C LEU A 228 6.88 -15.36 -29.28
N PHE A 229 7.41 -16.16 -28.35
CA PHE A 229 8.83 -16.42 -28.28
C PHE A 229 9.30 -17.20 -29.53
N GLU A 230 8.60 -18.26 -29.91
CA GLU A 230 8.91 -19.00 -31.14
C GLU A 230 8.88 -18.09 -32.37
N LEU A 231 7.83 -17.28 -32.54
CA LEU A 231 7.71 -16.36 -33.68
C LEU A 231 8.85 -15.35 -33.76
N LEU A 232 9.30 -14.81 -32.63
CA LEU A 232 10.33 -13.76 -32.62
C LEU A 232 11.76 -14.30 -32.71
N PHE A 233 12.00 -15.56 -32.31
CA PHE A 233 13.35 -16.10 -32.18
C PHE A 233 13.65 -17.28 -33.13
N VAL A 234 12.65 -17.92 -33.73
CA VAL A 234 12.85 -19.02 -34.66
C VAL A 234 12.93 -18.53 -36.12
N GLU A 235 12.28 -17.41 -36.46
CA GLU A 235 12.36 -16.84 -37.83
C GLU A 235 13.74 -16.23 -38.17
N ASP A 236 14.50 -15.77 -37.17
CA ASP A 236 15.88 -15.27 -37.37
C ASP A 236 16.91 -16.40 -37.64
N GLY A 237 16.52 -17.67 -37.51
CA GLY A 237 17.37 -18.84 -37.78
C GLY A 237 17.28 -19.39 -39.20
N ALA A 238 16.39 -18.87 -40.03
CA ALA A 238 16.21 -19.29 -41.42
C ALA A 238 16.81 -18.24 -42.38
N GLU A 239 18.14 -18.18 -42.44
CA GLU A 239 18.78 -17.58 -43.62
C GLU A 239 18.39 -18.40 -44.88
N PRO A 240 17.98 -17.75 -45.97
CA PRO A 240 17.70 -18.43 -47.22
C PRO A 240 19.01 -18.82 -47.91
N ASP A 241 19.22 -20.13 -48.10
CA ASP A 241 20.16 -20.68 -49.09
C ASP A 241 19.76 -20.28 -50.53
#